data_AF-A0A031HTL3-F1
#
_entry.id   AF-A0A031HTL3-F1
#
_cell.length_a   1.000
_cell.length_b   1.000
_cell.length_c   1.000
_cell.angle_alpha   90.00
_cell.angle_beta   90.00
_cell.angle_gamma   90.00
#
_symmetry.space_group_name_H-M   'P 1'
#
loop_
_entity.id
_entity.type
_entity.pdbx_description
1 polymer ?
#
loop_
_entity_poly.entity_id
_entity_poly.type
_entity_poly.pdbx_seq_one_letter_code
_entity_poly.pdbx_strand_id
1 'polypeptide(L)'
;MGIFTREILPLVKALRAGDRFATAAIIRKTSPLLDRDALRDAGEAQQGRLDRAKGACAGLLALVDGQPPASLRDVLRYVAEHRLFTVPDVLLPFATADPDPADEDDADENEEEVDNKSETAAWRQALEAPFDQVDKYDRYVRGVSQFDTHQGVKGLEFPRVMVVISDEEARGFLFNYDKLFGAKGKSKTDLDNEAAGKETTIDRTRRLFYVTCSRAERSLAVVYYAENPTASRDALLQQGWFAEDEIEVVG
;
A
#
# COMPACT_ATOMS: atom_id res chain seq x y z
N MET A 1 4.91 1.41 9.16
CA MET A 1 3.82 2.24 8.56
C MET A 1 3.03 3.11 9.54
N GLY A 2 2.79 2.69 10.79
CA GLY A 2 1.96 3.45 11.75
C GLY A 2 2.44 4.88 12.05
N ILE A 3 3.75 5.09 12.21
CA ILE A 3 4.32 6.45 12.43
C ILE A 3 3.97 7.42 11.29
N PHE A 4 4.03 6.96 10.04
CA PHE A 4 3.71 7.79 8.87
C PHE A 4 2.25 8.22 8.85
N THR A 5 1.32 7.30 9.11
CA THR A 5 -0.13 7.58 9.04
C THR A 5 -0.67 8.29 10.27
N ARG A 6 -0.15 7.98 11.48
CA ARG A 6 -0.71 8.46 12.75
C ARG A 6 -0.03 9.70 13.31
N GLU A 7 1.23 9.97 12.93
CA GLU A 7 2.01 11.06 13.51
C GLU A 7 2.46 12.05 12.42
N ILE A 8 3.18 11.57 11.41
CA ILE A 8 3.80 12.43 10.40
C ILE A 8 2.75 13.02 9.46
N LEU A 9 1.83 12.21 8.91
CA LEU A 9 0.79 12.69 7.99
C LEU A 9 -0.12 13.75 8.63
N PRO A 10 -0.66 13.57 9.85
CA PRO A 10 -1.44 14.61 10.52
C PRO A 10 -0.66 15.90 10.76
N LEU A 11 0.62 15.80 11.14
CA LEU A 11 1.48 16.98 11.31
C LEU A 11 1.64 17.73 9.99
N VAL A 12 1.97 17.03 8.90
CA VAL A 12 2.12 17.63 7.56
C VAL A 12 0.82 18.28 7.11
N LYS A 13 -0.34 17.65 7.33
CA LYS A 13 -1.65 18.24 7.02
C LYS A 13 -1.90 19.54 7.79
N ALA A 14 -1.62 19.56 9.09
CA ALA A 14 -1.76 20.76 9.91
C ALA A 14 -0.81 21.89 9.46
N LEU A 15 0.44 21.55 9.12
CA LEU A 15 1.43 22.49 8.62
C LEU A 15 1.01 23.09 7.26
N ARG A 16 0.56 22.26 6.31
CA ARG A 16 0.04 22.72 5.01
C ARG A 16 -1.20 23.61 5.16
N ALA A 17 -2.06 23.34 6.13
CA ALA A 17 -3.23 24.16 6.43
C ALA A 17 -2.90 25.47 7.18
N GLY A 18 -1.66 25.66 7.63
CA GLY A 18 -1.26 26.79 8.48
C GLY A 18 -1.88 26.76 9.89
N ASP A 19 -2.41 25.62 10.33
CA ASP A 19 -3.06 25.46 11.62
C ASP A 19 -2.03 25.29 12.74
N ARG A 20 -1.58 26.43 13.27
CA ARG A 20 -0.57 26.49 14.34
C ARG A 20 -1.03 25.80 15.62
N PHE A 21 -2.34 25.80 15.91
CA PHE A 21 -2.87 25.16 17.12
C PHE A 21 -2.85 23.64 16.99
N ALA A 22 -3.29 23.10 15.84
CA ALA A 22 -3.21 21.68 15.56
C ALA A 22 -1.76 21.18 15.52
N THR A 23 -0.86 21.91 14.85
CA THR A 23 0.59 21.60 14.85
C THR A 23 1.14 21.52 16.26
N ALA A 24 0.88 22.53 17.10
CA ALA A 24 1.36 22.54 18.48
C ALA A 24 0.76 21.39 19.32
N ALA A 25 -0.52 21.07 19.13
CA ALA A 25 -1.18 19.98 19.82
C ALA A 25 -0.59 18.61 19.46
N ILE A 26 -0.29 18.38 18.17
CA ILE A 26 0.32 17.12 17.69
C ILE A 26 1.72 16.97 18.26
N ILE A 27 2.59 17.97 18.10
CA ILE A 27 3.98 17.90 18.60
C ILE A 27 3.99 17.71 20.11
N ARG A 28 3.17 18.46 20.87
CA ARG A 28 3.13 18.31 22.33
C ARG A 28 2.67 16.91 22.79
N LYS A 29 1.85 16.23 21.99
CA LYS A 29 1.29 14.92 22.35
C LYS A 29 2.29 13.78 22.13
N THR A 30 3.05 13.83 21.04
CA THR A 30 3.83 12.66 20.58
C THR A 30 5.31 12.95 20.34
N SER A 31 5.75 14.21 20.35
CA SER A 31 7.15 14.57 20.11
C SER A 31 7.99 14.51 21.38
N PRO A 32 9.14 13.81 21.36
CA PRO A 32 10.14 13.87 22.43
C PRO A 32 10.69 15.28 22.69
N LEU A 33 10.63 16.19 21.71
CA LEU A 33 11.13 17.56 21.85
C LEU A 33 10.34 18.39 22.86
N LEU A 34 9.03 18.14 22.96
CA LEU A 34 8.10 18.88 23.82
C LEU A 34 7.53 18.02 24.94
N ASP A 35 8.22 16.94 25.31
CA ASP A 35 7.89 16.15 26.48
C ASP A 35 7.81 17.04 27.74
N ARG A 36 6.80 16.80 28.58
CA ARG A 36 6.48 17.70 29.72
C ARG A 36 7.60 17.72 30.75
N ASP A 37 8.19 16.57 31.05
CA ASP A 37 9.27 16.49 32.04
C ASP A 37 10.53 17.10 31.44
N ALA A 38 10.82 16.79 30.18
CA ALA A 38 11.95 17.36 29.47
C ALA A 38 11.88 18.90 29.33
N LEU A 39 10.67 19.47 29.15
CA LEU A 39 10.46 20.92 29.13
C LEU A 39 10.57 21.54 30.53
N ARG A 40 10.01 20.89 31.56
CA ARG A 40 10.13 21.37 32.95
C ARG A 40 11.59 21.44 33.37
N ASP A 41 12.36 20.41 33.05
CA ASP A 41 13.77 20.29 33.41
C ASP A 41 14.66 21.25 32.59
N ALA A 42 14.19 21.74 31.44
CA ALA A 42 14.93 22.67 30.59
C ALA A 42 14.97 24.12 31.12
N GLY A 43 14.10 24.51 32.06
CA GLY A 43 14.10 25.86 32.65
C GLY A 43 14.14 27.00 31.62
N GLU A 44 15.17 27.85 31.69
CA GLU A 44 15.36 28.99 30.76
C GLU A 44 15.63 28.56 29.30
N ALA A 45 16.05 27.31 29.05
CA ALA A 45 16.31 26.78 27.71
C ALA A 45 15.04 26.30 26.97
N GLN A 46 13.86 26.45 27.57
CA GLN A 46 12.57 26.08 26.96
C GLN A 46 12.34 26.76 25.61
N GLN A 47 12.71 28.05 25.50
CA GLN A 47 12.52 28.81 24.26
C GLN A 47 13.34 28.21 23.10
N GLY A 48 14.60 27.85 23.35
CA GLY A 48 15.45 27.20 22.35
C GLY A 48 14.93 25.84 21.88
N ARG A 49 14.28 25.07 22.76
CA ARG A 49 13.62 23.81 22.39
C ARG A 49 12.39 24.04 21.51
N LEU A 50 11.58 25.05 21.84
CA LEU A 50 10.43 25.44 21.02
C LEU A 50 10.87 25.89 19.62
N ASP A 51 11.95 26.66 19.53
CA ASP A 51 12.45 27.14 18.24
C ASP A 51 13.09 26.00 17.42
N ARG A 52 13.75 25.04 18.07
CA ARG A 52 14.17 23.78 17.41
C ARG A 52 12.97 22.99 16.88
N ALA A 53 11.91 22.83 17.65
CA ALA A 53 10.72 22.10 17.22
C ALA A 53 10.02 22.80 16.03
N LYS A 54 9.92 24.13 16.06
CA LYS A 54 9.42 24.92 14.93
C LYS A 54 10.29 24.74 13.69
N GLY A 55 11.62 24.82 13.84
CA GLY A 55 12.57 24.62 12.75
C GLY A 55 12.46 23.24 12.13
N ALA A 56 12.35 22.20 12.96
CA ALA A 56 12.14 20.82 12.51
C ALA A 56 10.80 20.64 11.77
N CYS A 57 9.73 21.28 12.23
CA CYS A 57 8.44 21.25 11.52
C CYS A 57 8.53 21.93 10.15
N ALA A 58 9.17 23.10 10.09
CA ALA A 58 9.34 23.83 8.83
C ALA A 58 10.22 23.06 7.84
N GLY A 59 11.31 22.44 8.31
CA GLY A 59 12.17 21.63 7.46
C GLY A 59 11.50 20.32 7.01
N LEU A 60 10.70 19.67 7.87
CA LEU A 60 9.88 18.52 7.45
C LEU A 60 8.91 18.92 6.33
N LEU A 61 8.22 20.06 6.47
CA LEU A 61 7.31 20.55 5.43
C LEU A 61 8.05 20.81 4.11
N ALA A 62 9.19 21.49 4.19
CA ALA A 62 10.02 21.76 3.01
C ALA A 62 10.51 20.47 2.34
N LEU A 63 10.86 19.44 3.11
CA LEU A 63 11.27 18.13 2.59
C LEU A 63 10.13 17.44 1.82
N VAL A 64 8.93 17.37 2.40
CA VAL A 64 7.80 16.67 1.78
C VAL A 64 7.17 17.43 0.61
N ASP A 65 7.32 18.76 0.57
CA ASP A 65 6.86 19.60 -0.54
C ASP A 65 7.94 19.80 -1.63
N GLY A 66 9.14 19.23 -1.42
CA GLY A 66 10.23 19.24 -2.38
C GLY A 66 9.90 18.54 -3.71
N GLN A 67 10.73 18.78 -4.72
CA GLN A 67 10.64 18.13 -6.03
C GLN A 67 12.02 17.55 -6.40
N PRO A 68 12.14 16.24 -6.65
CA PRO A 68 11.09 15.21 -6.60
C PRO A 68 10.54 14.97 -5.17
N PRO A 69 9.37 14.31 -5.02
CA PRO A 69 8.82 14.00 -3.71
C PRO A 69 9.79 13.17 -2.86
N ALA A 70 9.95 13.53 -1.59
CA ALA A 70 10.78 12.77 -0.66
C ALA A 70 10.24 11.35 -0.46
N SER A 71 11.14 10.37 -0.35
CA SER A 71 10.79 9.00 0.00
C SER A 71 10.36 8.90 1.48
N LEU A 72 9.68 7.82 1.86
CA LEU A 72 9.42 7.54 3.27
C LEU A 72 10.72 7.39 4.07
N ARG A 73 11.78 6.87 3.45
CA ARG A 73 13.10 6.76 4.06
C ARG A 73 13.70 8.13 4.37
N ASP A 74 13.64 9.07 3.44
CA ASP A 74 14.15 10.44 3.66
C ASP A 74 13.40 11.12 4.81
N VAL A 75 12.07 10.97 4.82
CA VAL A 75 11.22 11.50 5.88
C VAL A 75 11.53 10.82 7.24
N LEU A 76 11.75 9.51 7.25
CA LEU A 76 12.11 8.75 8.45
C LEU A 76 13.47 9.22 9.02
N ARG A 77 14.48 9.35 8.15
CA ARG A 77 15.81 9.87 8.52
C ARG A 77 15.72 11.27 9.10
N TYR A 78 14.95 12.16 8.46
CA TYR A 78 14.71 13.51 8.96
C TYR A 78 14.06 13.52 10.35
N VAL A 79 13.01 12.70 10.54
CA VAL A 79 12.32 12.58 11.84
C VAL A 79 13.26 12.09 12.94
N ALA A 80 14.12 11.11 12.62
CA ALA A 80 15.10 10.57 13.56
C ALA A 80 16.19 11.60 13.93
N GLU A 81 16.80 12.25 12.92
CA GLU A 81 17.85 13.26 13.10
C GLU A 81 17.37 14.43 13.96
N HIS A 82 16.17 14.93 13.67
CA HIS A 82 15.60 16.06 14.39
C HIS A 82 14.88 15.65 15.68
N ARG A 83 14.75 14.34 15.95
CA ARG A 83 13.98 13.74 17.07
C ARG A 83 12.55 14.26 17.13
N LEU A 84 11.94 14.48 15.96
CA LEU A 84 10.61 15.08 15.85
C LEU A 84 9.54 14.14 16.42
N PHE A 85 9.71 12.83 16.25
CA PHE A 85 8.89 11.78 16.82
C PHE A 85 9.77 10.60 17.25
N THR A 86 9.24 9.76 18.12
CA THR A 86 9.89 8.49 18.49
C THR A 86 9.79 7.52 17.33
N VAL A 87 10.93 7.08 16.80
CA VAL A 87 10.97 6.07 15.74
C VAL A 87 10.81 4.67 16.35
N PRO A 88 9.85 3.84 15.88
CA PRO A 88 9.72 2.46 16.35
C PRO A 88 10.98 1.64 16.10
N ASP A 89 11.29 0.70 17.01
CA ASP A 89 12.53 -0.09 16.95
C ASP A 89 12.72 -0.82 15.61
N VAL A 90 11.64 -1.39 15.06
CA VAL A 90 11.65 -2.06 13.74
C VAL A 90 12.06 -1.14 12.60
N LEU A 91 11.90 0.18 12.75
CA LEU A 91 12.26 1.16 11.73
C LEU A 91 13.60 1.85 12.00
N LEU A 92 14.18 1.70 13.19
CA LEU A 92 15.46 2.33 13.54
C LEU A 92 16.60 1.98 12.58
N PRO A 93 16.78 0.71 12.13
CA PRO A 93 17.86 0.36 11.21
C PRO A 93 17.81 1.14 9.89
N PHE A 94 16.62 1.52 9.44
CA PHE A 94 16.41 2.26 8.19
C PHE A 94 16.48 3.78 8.36
N ALA A 95 16.46 4.25 9.62
CA ALA A 95 16.57 5.66 9.97
C ALA A 95 18.04 6.13 10.08
N THR A 96 18.99 5.20 10.13
CA THR A 96 20.44 5.47 10.10
C THR A 96 20.99 5.34 8.68
N ALA A 97 22.18 5.89 8.43
CA ALA A 97 22.88 5.65 7.16
C ALA A 97 23.14 4.15 6.99
N ASP A 98 23.04 3.66 5.74
CA ASP A 98 23.14 2.23 5.43
C ASP A 98 24.50 1.66 5.91
N PRO A 99 24.54 0.48 6.55
CA PRO A 99 25.78 -0.26 6.66
C PRO A 99 26.30 -0.62 5.24
N ASP A 100 27.62 -0.64 5.10
CA ASP A 100 28.32 -0.92 3.83
C ASP A 100 27.83 -2.28 3.28
N PRO A 101 27.48 -2.42 1.99
CA PRO A 101 27.04 -3.70 1.39
C PRO A 101 28.02 -4.87 1.56
N ALA A 102 29.23 -4.63 2.08
CA ALA A 102 30.24 -5.64 2.36
C ALA A 102 29.94 -6.53 3.59
N ASP A 103 28.96 -6.18 4.44
CA ASP A 103 28.64 -6.95 5.64
C ASP A 103 27.54 -8.03 5.43
N GLU A 104 26.99 -8.18 4.22
CA GLU A 104 25.86 -9.09 3.95
C GLU A 104 26.25 -10.52 3.49
N ASP A 105 27.54 -10.79 3.19
CA ASP A 105 27.97 -12.01 2.48
C ASP A 105 28.56 -13.16 3.35
N ASP A 106 28.65 -13.04 4.68
CA ASP A 106 29.51 -13.94 5.49
C ASP A 106 28.82 -14.67 6.67
N ALA A 107 27.58 -15.16 6.52
CA ALA A 107 26.95 -16.01 7.54
C ALA A 107 26.06 -17.13 6.99
N ASP A 108 26.32 -18.35 7.50
CA ASP A 108 25.62 -19.62 7.26
C ASP A 108 24.09 -19.48 7.37
N GLU A 109 23.38 -19.81 6.29
CA GLU A 109 21.93 -19.59 6.16
C GLU A 109 21.11 -20.60 6.98
N ASN A 110 20.54 -20.16 8.11
CA ASN A 110 19.43 -20.83 8.80
C ASN A 110 18.07 -20.22 8.38
N GLU A 111 16.99 -21.02 8.43
CA GLU A 111 15.64 -20.61 7.97
C GLU A 111 15.11 -19.31 8.63
N GLU A 112 15.43 -19.06 9.91
CA GLU A 112 15.04 -17.83 10.62
C GLU A 112 15.77 -16.57 10.10
N GLU A 113 17.00 -16.72 9.60
CA GLU A 113 17.75 -15.60 9.02
C GLU A 113 17.27 -15.26 7.61
N VAL A 114 16.81 -16.26 6.84
CA VAL A 114 16.21 -16.05 5.51
C VAL A 114 14.90 -15.26 5.61
N ASP A 115 14.06 -15.56 6.60
CA ASP A 115 12.79 -14.84 6.84
C ASP A 115 13.04 -13.39 7.29
N ASN A 116 14.01 -13.17 8.18
CA ASN A 116 14.42 -11.82 8.59
C ASN A 116 15.04 -11.00 7.45
N LYS A 117 15.84 -11.63 6.57
CA LYS A 117 16.38 -10.98 5.35
C LYS A 117 15.24 -10.58 4.41
N SER A 118 14.21 -11.42 4.26
CA SER A 118 13.00 -11.14 3.47
C SER A 118 12.19 -9.97 4.04
N GLU A 119 11.96 -9.93 5.36
CA GLU A 119 11.23 -8.81 6.00
C GLU A 119 12.02 -7.50 5.90
N THR A 120 13.33 -7.54 6.13
CA THR A 120 14.21 -6.37 6.02
C THR A 120 14.21 -5.81 4.59
N ALA A 121 14.30 -6.69 3.58
CA ALA A 121 14.21 -6.30 2.18
C ALA A 121 12.84 -5.68 1.84
N ALA A 122 11.76 -6.23 2.38
CA ALA A 122 10.41 -5.69 2.20
C ALA A 122 10.28 -4.27 2.82
N TRP A 123 10.86 -4.04 4.00
CA TRP A 123 10.89 -2.70 4.60
C TRP A 123 11.72 -1.72 3.79
N ARG A 124 12.91 -2.12 3.31
CA ARG A 124 13.73 -1.27 2.42
C ARG A 124 12.92 -0.85 1.20
N GLN A 125 12.29 -1.80 0.52
CA GLN A 125 11.46 -1.53 -0.66
C GLN A 125 10.27 -0.62 -0.33
N ALA A 126 9.55 -0.88 0.77
CA ALA A 126 8.42 -0.06 1.17
C ALA A 126 8.81 1.39 1.49
N LEU A 127 10.00 1.60 2.06
CA LEU A 127 10.48 2.92 2.45
C LEU A 127 10.97 3.77 1.27
N GLU A 128 11.20 3.17 0.10
CA GLU A 128 11.47 3.92 -1.15
C GLU A 128 10.21 4.60 -1.72
N ALA A 129 9.02 4.26 -1.24
CA ALA A 129 7.79 4.88 -1.72
C ALA A 129 7.79 6.40 -1.46
N PRO A 130 7.28 7.22 -2.38
CA PRO A 130 7.07 8.65 -2.14
C PRO A 130 6.12 8.92 -0.96
N PHE A 131 6.41 9.97 -0.18
CA PHE A 131 5.59 10.33 0.99
C PHE A 131 4.15 10.73 0.63
N ASP A 132 3.91 11.23 -0.58
CA ASP A 132 2.57 11.57 -1.05
C ASP A 132 1.61 10.36 -1.13
N GLN A 133 2.14 9.13 -1.15
CA GLN A 133 1.35 7.90 -1.14
C GLN A 133 0.78 7.58 0.24
N VAL A 134 1.32 8.16 1.32
CA VAL A 134 0.86 7.87 2.70
C VAL A 134 -0.60 8.24 2.90
N ASP A 135 -1.08 9.34 2.31
CA ASP A 135 -2.49 9.73 2.40
C ASP A 135 -3.41 8.73 1.67
N LYS A 136 -3.00 8.28 0.48
CA LYS A 136 -3.73 7.26 -0.29
C LYS A 136 -3.79 5.95 0.49
N TYR A 137 -2.66 5.55 1.08
CA TYR A 137 -2.56 4.38 1.93
C TYR A 137 -3.44 4.50 3.19
N ASP A 138 -3.40 5.64 3.91
CA ASP A 138 -4.26 5.89 5.09
C ASP A 138 -5.75 5.76 4.75
N ARG A 139 -6.16 6.33 3.61
CA ARG A 139 -7.53 6.22 3.13
C ARG A 139 -7.94 4.79 2.80
N TYR A 140 -7.03 4.02 2.20
CA TYR A 140 -7.24 2.61 1.90
C TYR A 140 -7.42 1.78 3.17
N VAL A 141 -6.49 1.84 4.12
CA VAL A 141 -6.57 1.02 5.35
C VAL A 141 -7.73 1.40 6.26
N ARG A 142 -8.26 2.63 6.13
CA ARG A 142 -9.45 3.09 6.86
C ARG A 142 -10.77 2.76 6.16
N GLY A 143 -10.74 2.10 4.99
CA GLY A 143 -11.94 1.74 4.22
C GLY A 143 -12.67 2.95 3.62
N VAL A 144 -11.99 4.10 3.46
CA VAL A 144 -12.56 5.31 2.85
C VAL A 144 -12.00 5.56 1.44
N SER A 145 -11.18 4.63 0.94
CA SER A 145 -10.71 4.59 -0.44
C SER A 145 -11.82 4.10 -1.36
N GLN A 146 -11.74 4.47 -2.64
CA GLN A 146 -12.58 3.94 -3.70
C GLN A 146 -12.06 2.60 -4.23
N PHE A 147 -10.92 2.14 -3.73
CA PHE A 147 -10.28 0.88 -4.09
C PHE A 147 -10.33 -0.08 -2.91
N ASP A 148 -10.67 -1.34 -3.19
CA ASP A 148 -10.63 -2.43 -2.23
C ASP A 148 -10.33 -3.75 -2.95
N THR A 149 -9.88 -4.73 -2.20
CA THR A 149 -9.77 -6.11 -2.66
C THR A 149 -11.13 -6.79 -2.63
N HIS A 150 -11.24 -7.91 -3.33
CA HIS A 150 -12.45 -8.74 -3.32
C HIS A 150 -12.88 -9.20 -1.92
N GLN A 151 -11.95 -9.27 -0.95
CA GLN A 151 -12.27 -9.66 0.43
C GLN A 151 -12.95 -8.51 1.20
N GLY A 152 -12.57 -7.26 0.96
CA GLY A 152 -13.10 -6.10 1.68
C GLY A 152 -14.51 -5.67 1.25
N VAL A 153 -14.93 -6.04 0.03
CA VAL A 153 -16.24 -5.65 -0.53
C VAL A 153 -17.38 -6.63 -0.21
N LYS A 154 -17.13 -7.71 0.53
CA LYS A 154 -18.14 -8.76 0.76
C LYS A 154 -19.33 -8.21 1.56
N GLY A 155 -20.53 -8.24 0.97
CA GLY A 155 -21.77 -7.76 1.61
C GLY A 155 -22.00 -6.25 1.49
N LEU A 156 -21.12 -5.53 0.80
CA LEU A 156 -21.31 -4.13 0.43
C LEU A 156 -21.88 -4.05 -0.99
N GLU A 157 -22.47 -2.91 -1.34
CA GLU A 157 -22.94 -2.56 -2.67
C GLU A 157 -22.55 -1.11 -2.96
N PHE A 158 -22.32 -0.80 -4.23
CA PHE A 158 -21.87 0.52 -4.68
C PHE A 158 -22.61 0.94 -5.95
N PRO A 159 -22.91 2.25 -6.13
CA PRO A 159 -23.60 2.73 -7.31
C PRO A 159 -22.91 2.36 -8.63
N ARG A 160 -21.57 2.41 -8.65
CA ARG A 160 -20.75 2.12 -9.83
C ARG A 160 -19.51 1.35 -9.40
N VAL A 161 -19.20 0.25 -10.08
CA VAL A 161 -18.06 -0.62 -9.77
C VAL A 161 -17.20 -0.81 -11.00
N MET A 162 -15.88 -0.74 -10.81
CA MET A 162 -14.90 -1.16 -11.80
C MET A 162 -14.11 -2.33 -11.22
N VAL A 163 -14.16 -3.48 -11.89
CA VAL A 163 -13.38 -4.67 -11.52
C VAL A 163 -12.12 -4.68 -12.37
N VAL A 164 -10.96 -4.58 -11.73
CA VAL A 164 -9.67 -4.66 -12.41
C VAL A 164 -9.10 -6.07 -12.21
N ILE A 165 -8.75 -6.73 -13.31
CA ILE A 165 -8.31 -8.12 -13.36
C ILE A 165 -6.93 -8.15 -14.01
N SER A 166 -5.95 -8.77 -13.35
CA SER A 166 -4.64 -9.10 -13.90
C SER A 166 -4.21 -10.44 -13.32
N ASP A 167 -4.13 -11.47 -14.17
CA ASP A 167 -3.65 -12.79 -13.76
C ASP A 167 -2.12 -12.79 -13.54
N GLU A 168 -1.38 -11.90 -14.21
CA GLU A 168 0.08 -11.75 -14.07
C GLU A 168 0.47 -11.17 -12.71
N GLU A 169 -0.22 -10.11 -12.27
CA GLU A 169 0.00 -9.47 -10.97
C GLU A 169 -0.60 -10.28 -9.80
N ALA A 170 -1.46 -11.26 -10.11
CA ALA A 170 -2.02 -12.16 -9.11
C ALA A 170 -0.93 -13.15 -8.63
N ARG A 171 -0.34 -12.87 -7.46
CA ARG A 171 0.71 -13.70 -6.84
C ARG A 171 0.23 -15.08 -6.31
N GLY A 172 -0.79 -15.70 -6.91
CA GLY A 172 -1.33 -16.98 -6.45
C GLY A 172 -2.08 -17.77 -7.51
N PHE A 173 -2.20 -19.09 -7.30
CA PHE A 173 -2.77 -20.03 -8.28
C PHE A 173 -4.24 -20.42 -8.02
N LEU A 174 -4.88 -19.78 -7.03
CA LEU A 174 -6.23 -20.12 -6.61
C LEU A 174 -7.30 -19.71 -7.63
N PHE A 175 -7.04 -18.62 -8.34
CA PHE A 175 -7.92 -18.02 -9.34
C PHE A 175 -7.16 -17.83 -10.64
N ASN A 176 -7.84 -17.99 -11.78
CA ASN A 176 -7.30 -17.66 -13.09
C ASN A 176 -8.43 -17.23 -14.03
N TYR A 177 -8.41 -15.97 -14.45
CA TYR A 177 -9.42 -15.38 -15.32
C TYR A 177 -9.24 -15.76 -16.79
N ASP A 178 -8.02 -16.00 -17.25
CA ASP A 178 -7.78 -16.49 -18.62
C ASP A 178 -8.52 -17.83 -18.86
N LYS A 179 -8.51 -18.72 -17.87
CA LYS A 179 -9.26 -19.98 -17.89
C LYS A 179 -10.75 -19.77 -17.78
N LEU A 180 -11.19 -18.79 -16.98
CA LEU A 180 -12.61 -18.48 -16.83
C LEU A 180 -13.21 -17.97 -18.13
N PHE A 181 -12.51 -17.05 -18.81
CA PHE A 181 -12.93 -16.44 -20.07
C PHE A 181 -12.62 -17.30 -21.30
N GLY A 182 -11.89 -18.41 -21.12
CA GLY A 182 -11.58 -19.36 -22.18
C GLY A 182 -10.38 -18.98 -23.06
N ALA A 183 -9.65 -17.92 -22.71
CA ALA A 183 -8.36 -17.59 -23.33
C ALA A 183 -7.29 -18.65 -23.05
N LYS A 184 -7.45 -19.42 -21.96
CA LYS A 184 -6.57 -20.52 -21.57
C LYS A 184 -7.36 -21.80 -21.30
N GLY A 185 -6.82 -22.93 -21.76
CA GLY A 185 -7.43 -24.24 -21.53
C GLY A 185 -7.37 -24.72 -20.07
N LYS A 186 -8.23 -25.68 -19.74
CA LYS A 186 -8.21 -26.40 -18.45
C LYS A 186 -6.87 -27.09 -18.24
N SER A 187 -6.33 -27.05 -17.02
CA SER A 187 -5.14 -27.86 -16.69
C SER A 187 -5.53 -29.32 -16.42
N LYS A 188 -4.53 -30.22 -16.35
CA LYS A 188 -4.76 -31.60 -15.91
C LYS A 188 -5.48 -31.67 -14.56
N THR A 189 -5.06 -30.85 -13.60
CA THR A 189 -5.70 -30.78 -12.28
C THR A 189 -7.17 -30.34 -12.37
N ASP A 190 -7.50 -29.39 -13.26
CA ASP A 190 -8.90 -28.98 -13.45
C ASP A 190 -9.74 -30.14 -14.02
N LEU A 191 -9.20 -30.90 -14.99
CA LEU A 191 -9.86 -32.07 -15.58
C LEU A 191 -10.05 -33.20 -14.57
N ASP A 192 -9.02 -33.50 -13.77
CA ASP A 192 -9.06 -34.53 -12.72
C ASP A 192 -10.08 -34.15 -11.63
N ASN A 193 -10.14 -32.87 -11.25
CA ASN A 193 -11.13 -32.37 -10.28
C ASN A 193 -12.55 -32.47 -10.83
N GLU A 194 -12.78 -32.07 -12.08
CA GLU A 194 -14.07 -32.16 -12.75
C GLU A 194 -14.57 -33.61 -12.83
N ALA A 195 -13.70 -34.55 -13.23
CA ALA A 195 -14.01 -35.97 -13.27
C ALA A 195 -14.37 -36.55 -11.88
N ALA A 196 -13.76 -36.00 -10.82
CA ALA A 196 -14.02 -36.37 -9.44
C ALA A 196 -15.21 -35.61 -8.80
N GLY A 197 -15.91 -34.73 -9.55
CA GLY A 197 -16.97 -33.87 -9.01
C GLY A 197 -16.49 -32.85 -7.98
N LYS A 198 -15.19 -32.51 -8.01
CA LYS A 198 -14.55 -31.52 -7.13
C LYS A 198 -14.52 -30.15 -7.79
N GLU A 199 -14.38 -29.13 -6.96
CA GLU A 199 -14.25 -27.75 -7.42
C GLU A 199 -12.97 -27.54 -8.26
N THR A 200 -13.12 -26.85 -9.40
CA THR A 200 -12.02 -26.47 -10.29
C THR A 200 -11.55 -25.03 -10.04
N THR A 201 -10.43 -24.66 -10.66
CA THR A 201 -9.97 -23.25 -10.65
C THR A 201 -11.03 -22.34 -11.28
N ILE A 202 -11.67 -22.80 -12.35
CA ILE A 202 -12.72 -22.06 -13.08
C ILE A 202 -13.92 -21.80 -12.15
N ASP A 203 -14.34 -22.78 -11.36
CA ASP A 203 -15.46 -22.63 -10.43
C ASP A 203 -15.16 -21.57 -9.36
N ARG A 204 -13.95 -21.60 -8.79
CA ARG A 204 -13.49 -20.61 -7.81
C ARG A 204 -13.45 -19.21 -8.41
N THR A 205 -12.86 -19.06 -9.60
CA THR A 205 -12.77 -17.75 -10.28
C THR A 205 -14.14 -17.23 -10.67
N ARG A 206 -15.06 -18.10 -11.14
CA ARG A 206 -16.44 -17.70 -11.46
C ARG A 206 -17.16 -17.15 -10.23
N ARG A 207 -17.03 -17.80 -9.07
CA ARG A 207 -17.62 -17.32 -7.82
C ARG A 207 -17.03 -15.97 -7.41
N LEU A 208 -15.72 -15.82 -7.53
CA LEU A 208 -15.03 -14.56 -7.24
C LEU A 208 -15.53 -13.44 -8.16
N PHE A 209 -15.57 -13.68 -9.47
CA PHE A 209 -16.04 -12.73 -10.47
C PHE A 209 -17.50 -12.34 -10.22
N TYR A 210 -18.36 -13.32 -9.93
CA TYR A 210 -19.74 -13.04 -9.54
C TYR A 210 -19.82 -12.14 -8.30
N VAL A 211 -19.03 -12.42 -7.26
CA VAL A 211 -19.02 -11.63 -6.03
C VAL A 211 -18.58 -10.20 -6.30
N THR A 212 -17.58 -9.96 -7.14
CA THR A 212 -17.09 -8.59 -7.44
C THR A 212 -18.06 -7.84 -8.35
N CYS A 213 -18.58 -8.48 -9.40
CA CYS A 213 -19.53 -7.86 -10.33
C CYS A 213 -20.88 -7.54 -9.69
N SER A 214 -21.37 -8.41 -8.80
CA SER A 214 -22.66 -8.21 -8.09
C SER A 214 -22.66 -7.06 -7.08
N ARG A 215 -21.53 -6.36 -6.91
CA ARG A 215 -21.47 -5.14 -6.08
C ARG A 215 -22.02 -3.90 -6.77
N ALA A 216 -22.19 -3.95 -8.10
CA ALA A 216 -22.69 -2.82 -8.88
C ALA A 216 -24.20 -2.69 -8.79
N GLU A 217 -24.70 -1.55 -8.31
CA GLU A 217 -26.14 -1.25 -8.31
C GLU A 217 -26.62 -0.68 -9.66
N ARG A 218 -25.76 0.07 -10.37
CA ARG A 218 -26.15 0.79 -11.60
C ARG A 218 -25.25 0.52 -12.79
N SER A 219 -23.93 0.52 -12.58
CA SER A 219 -22.99 0.35 -13.70
C SER A 219 -21.78 -0.46 -13.27
N LEU A 220 -21.36 -1.35 -14.16
CA LEU A 220 -20.20 -2.21 -14.01
C LEU A 220 -19.25 -1.97 -15.18
N ALA A 221 -17.97 -1.82 -14.90
CA ALA A 221 -16.89 -1.90 -15.87
C ALA A 221 -15.93 -3.02 -15.46
N VAL A 222 -15.43 -3.78 -16.43
CA VAL A 222 -14.41 -4.82 -16.20
C VAL A 222 -13.18 -4.44 -17.01
N VAL A 223 -12.08 -4.15 -16.33
CA VAL A 223 -10.78 -3.89 -16.94
C VAL A 223 -9.94 -5.15 -16.79
N TYR A 224 -9.64 -5.81 -17.91
CA TYR A 224 -8.91 -7.06 -17.92
C TYR A 224 -7.57 -6.90 -18.64
N TYR A 225 -6.50 -6.95 -17.86
CA TYR A 225 -5.13 -7.01 -18.36
C TYR A 225 -4.85 -8.44 -18.82
N ALA A 226 -4.90 -8.64 -20.13
CA ALA A 226 -4.62 -9.90 -20.78
C ALA A 226 -3.26 -9.86 -21.47
N GLU A 227 -2.49 -10.95 -21.38
CA GLU A 227 -1.23 -11.11 -22.12
C GLU A 227 -1.44 -10.97 -23.64
N ASN A 228 -2.57 -11.46 -24.14
CA ASN A 228 -3.01 -11.29 -25.52
C ASN A 228 -4.45 -10.74 -25.56
N PRO A 229 -4.64 -9.40 -25.65
CA PRO A 229 -5.96 -8.78 -25.63
C PRO A 229 -6.88 -9.22 -26.79
N THR A 230 -6.33 -9.40 -27.99
CA THR A 230 -7.09 -9.82 -29.17
C THR A 230 -7.63 -11.25 -29.01
N ALA A 231 -6.78 -12.19 -28.62
CA ALA A 231 -7.22 -13.58 -28.39
C ALA A 231 -8.23 -13.68 -27.24
N SER A 232 -8.06 -12.85 -26.22
CA SER A 232 -8.97 -12.78 -25.07
C SER A 232 -10.33 -12.20 -25.45
N ARG A 233 -10.38 -11.16 -26.30
CA ARG A 233 -11.62 -10.65 -26.89
C ARG A 233 -12.36 -11.74 -27.65
N ASP A 234 -11.67 -12.47 -28.53
CA ASP A 234 -12.29 -13.51 -29.34
C ASP A 234 -12.84 -14.65 -28.45
N ALA A 235 -12.11 -15.03 -27.40
CA ALA A 235 -12.58 -16.01 -26.43
C ALA A 235 -13.83 -15.53 -25.66
N LEU A 236 -13.84 -14.28 -25.20
CA LEU A 236 -15.01 -13.67 -24.53
C LEU A 236 -16.25 -13.65 -25.43
N LEU A 237 -16.09 -13.32 -26.71
CA LEU A 237 -17.18 -13.36 -27.69
C LEU A 237 -17.69 -14.79 -27.92
N GLN A 238 -16.79 -15.78 -27.98
CA GLN A 238 -17.17 -17.19 -28.11
C GLN A 238 -17.92 -17.72 -26.87
N GLN A 239 -17.58 -17.24 -25.67
CA GLN A 239 -18.34 -17.56 -24.45
C GLN A 239 -19.75 -16.95 -24.45
N GLY A 240 -19.98 -15.90 -25.24
CA GLY A 240 -21.27 -15.22 -25.34
C GLY A 240 -21.66 -14.45 -24.08
N TRP A 241 -20.68 -14.04 -23.26
CA TRP A 241 -20.93 -13.28 -22.02
C TRP A 241 -21.11 -11.78 -22.28
N PHE A 242 -20.58 -11.29 -23.39
CA PHE A 242 -20.58 -9.88 -23.79
C PHE A 242 -20.94 -9.78 -25.27
N ALA A 243 -21.66 -8.72 -25.64
CA ALA A 243 -21.84 -8.33 -27.04
C ALA A 243 -20.55 -7.70 -27.61
N GLU A 244 -20.46 -7.62 -28.93
CA GLU A 244 -19.26 -7.09 -29.60
C GLU A 244 -18.99 -5.62 -29.24
N ASP A 245 -20.04 -4.82 -29.07
CA ASP A 245 -19.97 -3.41 -28.69
C ASP A 245 -19.74 -3.18 -27.18
N GLU A 246 -19.77 -4.25 -26.37
CA GLU A 246 -19.44 -4.21 -24.94
C GLU A 246 -17.95 -4.47 -24.65
N ILE A 247 -17.15 -4.84 -25.67
CA ILE A 247 -15.72 -5.14 -25.52
C ILE A 247 -14.88 -4.13 -26.31
N GLU A 248 -14.11 -3.32 -25.57
CA GLU A 248 -13.09 -2.44 -26.14
C GLU A 248 -11.69 -2.97 -25.84
N VAL A 249 -10.86 -3.14 -26.87
CA VAL A 249 -9.44 -3.48 -26.73
C VAL A 249 -8.64 -2.18 -26.74
N VAL A 250 -8.00 -1.88 -25.61
CA VAL A 250 -7.16 -0.70 -25.42
C VAL A 250 -5.70 -1.14 -25.43
N GLY A 251 -4.87 -0.49 -26.24
CA GLY A 251 -3.44 -0.78 -26.40
C GLY A 251 -2.56 0.44 -26.18
#